data_AF-A0A542ZI30-F1
#
_entry.id   AF-A0A542ZI30-F1
#
_cell.length_a   1.000
_cell.length_b   1.000
_cell.length_c   1.000
_cell.angle_alpha   90.00
_cell.angle_beta   90.00
_cell.angle_gamma   90.00
#
_symmetry.space_group_name_H-M   'P 1'
#
loop_
_entity.id
_entity.type
_entity.pdbx_description
1 polymer ?
#
loop_
_entity_poly.entity_id
_entity_poly.type
_entity_poly.pdbx_seq_one_letter_code
_entity_poly.pdbx_strand_id
1 'polypeptide(L)'
;MMGWGWGGGWFGLWLGLVLLLGVVAAVVFALVAAAGHPQAGPPVGPSPPAGQPGAAPVSEAERILEERFARGEIDADALARGRQALRNR
;
A
#
# COMPACT_ATOMS: atom_id res chain seq x y z
N MET A 1 3.69 39.33 31.69
CA MET A 1 2.76 38.66 30.78
C MET A 1 3.24 37.22 30.63
N MET A 2 2.78 36.36 31.53
CA MET A 2 3.23 34.98 31.66
C MET A 2 2.16 34.06 31.07
N GLY A 3 2.56 33.10 30.23
CA GLY A 3 1.70 31.98 29.85
C GLY A 3 1.70 31.57 28.38
N TRP A 4 2.85 31.32 27.75
CA TRP A 4 2.93 30.78 26.38
C TRP A 4 4.03 29.71 26.22
N GLY A 5 4.28 28.91 27.26
CA GLY A 5 5.42 27.98 27.28
C GLY A 5 5.09 26.47 27.29
N TRP A 6 3.86 26.08 27.61
CA TRP A 6 3.55 24.66 27.89
C TRP A 6 2.67 23.96 26.84
N GLY A 7 1.96 24.70 25.99
CA GLY A 7 1.14 24.13 24.91
C GLY A 7 1.89 23.91 23.59
N GLY A 8 2.92 24.73 23.31
CA GLY A 8 3.63 24.70 22.03
C GLY A 8 4.53 23.47 21.84
N GLY A 9 5.12 22.94 22.91
CA GLY A 9 6.00 21.77 22.85
C GLY A 9 5.26 20.47 22.53
N TRP A 10 4.14 20.21 23.22
CA TRP A 10 3.28 19.05 22.95
C TRP A 10 2.62 19.14 21.58
N PHE A 11 2.14 20.32 21.20
CA PHE A 11 1.57 20.54 19.87
C PHE A 11 2.62 20.34 18.77
N GLY A 12 3.85 20.83 18.97
CA GLY A 12 4.96 20.62 18.05
C GLY A 12 5.35 19.15 17.88
N LEU A 13 5.35 18.38 18.97
CA LEU A 13 5.61 16.93 18.93
C LEU A 13 4.53 16.18 18.16
N TRP A 14 3.25 16.46 18.42
CA TRP A 14 2.14 15.87 17.68
C TRP A 14 2.15 16.25 16.21
N LEU A 15 2.40 17.54 15.91
CA LEU A 15 2.50 18.03 14.54
C LEU A 15 3.65 17.35 13.78
N GLY A 16 4.82 17.20 14.43
CA GLY A 16 5.96 16.48 13.86
C GLY A 16 5.67 15.00 13.60
N LEU A 17 4.99 14.33 14.54
CA LEU A 17 4.60 12.93 14.39
C LEU A 17 3.62 12.72 13.24
N VAL A 18 2.58 13.57 13.14
CA VAL A 18 1.60 13.51 12.04
C VAL A 18 2.27 13.80 10.70
N LEU A 19 3.18 14.78 10.65
CA LEU A 19 3.94 15.08 9.44
C LEU A 19 4.80 13.89 9.02
N LEU A 20 5.51 13.26 9.97
CA LEU A 20 6.33 12.07 9.72
C LEU A 20 5.49 10.91 9.18
N LEU A 21 4.36 10.61 9.83
CA LEU A 21 3.42 9.60 9.38
C LEU A 21 2.89 9.90 7.98
N GLY A 22 2.55 11.16 7.70
CA GLY A 22 2.11 11.61 6.38
C GLY A 22 3.17 11.40 5.30
N VAL A 23 4.43 11.71 5.60
CA VAL A 23 5.55 11.49 4.67
C VAL A 23 5.76 9.99 4.43
N VAL A 24 5.77 9.17 5.48
CA VAL A 24 5.90 7.72 5.36
C VAL A 24 4.77 7.14 4.51
N ALA A 25 3.52 7.53 4.78
CA ALA A 25 2.36 7.09 4.00
C ALA A 25 2.45 7.53 2.53
N ALA A 26 2.91 8.76 2.26
CA ALA A 26 3.10 9.26 0.90
C ALA A 26 4.19 8.48 0.15
N VAL A 27 5.29 8.12 0.81
CA VAL A 27 6.36 7.30 0.22
C VAL A 27 5.84 5.90 -0.09
N VAL A 28 5.17 5.25 0.86
CA VAL A 28 4.57 3.92 0.65
C VAL A 28 3.56 3.97 -0.49
N PHE A 29 2.68 4.98 -0.51
CA PHE A 29 1.73 5.18 -1.60
C PHE A 29 2.42 5.37 -2.94
N ALA A 30 3.48 6.18 -3.01
CA ALA A 30 4.25 6.40 -4.24
C ALA A 30 4.92 5.12 -4.73
N LEU A 31 5.46 4.29 -3.83
CA LEU A 31 6.07 3.01 -4.18
C LEU A 31 5.03 2.01 -4.67
N VAL A 32 3.87 1.92 -4.00
CA VAL A 32 2.75 1.07 -4.41
C VAL A 32 2.17 1.54 -5.75
N ALA A 33 1.99 2.85 -5.92
CA ALA A 33 1.54 3.42 -7.17
C ALA A 33 2.54 3.11 -8.29
N ALA A 34 3.84 3.36 -8.08
CA ALA A 34 4.86 3.07 -9.08
C ALA A 34 4.95 1.58 -9.43
N ALA A 35 4.76 0.68 -8.46
CA ALA A 35 4.71 -0.76 -8.68
C ALA A 35 3.39 -1.22 -9.35
N GLY A 36 2.30 -0.50 -9.12
CA GLY A 36 0.96 -0.78 -9.62
C GLY A 36 0.60 -0.12 -10.95
N HIS A 37 1.52 0.60 -11.60
CA HIS A 37 1.34 1.06 -12.99
C HIS A 37 1.97 0.05 -13.97
N PRO A 38 1.26 -0.99 -14.44
CA PRO A 38 1.53 -1.47 -15.79
C PRO A 38 1.25 -0.26 -16.70
N GLN A 39 2.23 0.11 -17.52
CA GLN A 39 2.20 1.26 -18.42
C GLN A 39 0.81 1.47 -19.04
N ALA A 40 -0.01 2.29 -18.39
CA ALA A 40 -1.29 2.68 -18.93
C ALA A 40 -0.98 3.77 -19.93
N GLY A 41 -0.98 3.38 -21.21
CA GLY A 41 -1.11 4.30 -22.32
C GLY A 41 -2.32 5.24 -22.11
N PRO A 42 -2.42 6.31 -22.92
CA PRO A 42 -3.33 7.43 -22.69
C PRO A 42 -4.78 6.98 -22.46
N PRO A 43 -5.57 7.74 -21.68
CA PRO A 43 -6.81 7.27 -21.09
C PRO A 43 -7.86 7.06 -22.18
N VAL A 44 -8.21 5.79 -22.45
CA VAL A 44 -9.34 5.45 -23.32
C VAL A 44 -10.38 4.69 -22.50
N GLY A 45 -11.32 5.44 -21.93
CA GLY A 45 -12.70 5.01 -21.64
C GLY A 45 -12.93 3.98 -20.51
N PRO A 46 -14.16 3.92 -19.96
CA PRO A 46 -14.51 2.99 -18.91
C PRO A 46 -14.83 1.61 -19.50
N SER A 47 -14.07 0.58 -19.14
CA SER A 47 -14.46 -0.82 -19.33
C SER A 47 -13.89 -1.71 -18.24
N PRO A 48 -14.66 -2.67 -17.70
CA PRO A 48 -14.25 -3.52 -16.60
C PRO A 48 -13.37 -4.67 -17.14
N PRO A 49 -12.25 -5.03 -16.50
CA PRO A 49 -11.54 -6.24 -16.90
C PRO A 49 -12.26 -7.45 -16.30
N ALA A 50 -13.17 -8.01 -17.10
CA ALA A 50 -13.48 -9.43 -17.08
C ALA A 50 -12.20 -10.22 -17.44
N GLY A 51 -12.08 -11.42 -16.86
CA GLY A 51 -10.84 -12.17 -16.70
C GLY A 51 -9.94 -12.29 -17.94
N GLN A 52 -8.63 -12.17 -17.69
CA GLN A 52 -7.58 -12.53 -18.64
C GLN A 52 -6.94 -13.85 -18.17
N PRO A 53 -7.19 -14.99 -18.84
CA PRO A 53 -6.45 -16.22 -18.60
C PRO A 53 -5.11 -16.12 -19.34
N GLY A 54 -4.07 -15.58 -18.72
CA GLY A 54 -2.78 -15.45 -19.39
C GLY A 54 -1.65 -14.73 -18.66
N ALA A 55 -1.94 -13.98 -17.59
CA ALA A 55 -0.88 -13.53 -16.69
C ALA A 55 -0.44 -14.73 -15.84
N ALA A 56 0.87 -14.96 -15.73
CA ALA A 56 1.47 -16.13 -15.10
C ALA A 56 0.74 -16.55 -13.81
N PRO A 57 0.57 -17.86 -13.53
CA PRO A 57 -0.17 -18.34 -12.36
C PRO A 57 0.36 -17.79 -11.02
N VAL A 58 1.60 -17.29 -11.01
CA VAL A 58 2.25 -16.61 -9.89
C VAL A 58 1.59 -15.25 -9.59
N SER A 59 1.31 -14.42 -10.61
CA SER A 59 0.76 -13.07 -10.41
C SER A 59 -0.69 -13.10 -9.97
N GLU A 60 -1.49 -14.04 -10.48
CA GLU A 60 -2.89 -14.17 -10.06
C GLU A 60 -3.00 -14.74 -8.64
N ALA A 61 -2.15 -15.71 -8.28
CA ALA A 61 -2.09 -16.22 -6.92
C ALA A 61 -1.63 -15.14 -5.93
N GLU A 62 -0.65 -14.32 -6.30
CA GLU A 62 -0.20 -13.19 -5.48
C GLU A 62 -1.29 -12.14 -5.30
N ARG A 63 -2.03 -11.80 -6.36
CA ARG A 63 -3.18 -10.87 -6.32
C ARG A 63 -4.28 -11.34 -5.38
N ILE A 64 -4.60 -12.64 -5.39
CA ILE A 64 -5.60 -13.23 -4.48
C ILE A 64 -5.13 -13.16 -3.02
N LEU A 65 -3.84 -13.34 -2.75
CA LEU A 65 -3.31 -13.16 -1.39
C LEU A 65 -3.41 -11.69 -0.94
N GLU A 66 -3.08 -10.73 -1.81
CA GLU A 66 -3.18 -9.31 -1.47
C GLU A 66 -4.63 -8.89 -1.18
N GLU A 67 -5.61 -9.36 -1.95
CA GLU A 67 -7.02 -9.11 -1.68
C GLU A 67 -7.46 -9.63 -0.31
N ARG A 68 -6.99 -10.82 0.09
CA ARG A 68 -7.33 -11.39 1.41
C ARG A 68 -6.66 -10.65 2.55
N PHE A 69 -5.45 -10.15 2.36
CA PHE A 69 -4.78 -9.28 3.32
C PHE A 69 -5.53 -7.94 3.47
N ALA A 70 -5.97 -7.34 2.36
CA ALA A 70 -6.77 -6.11 2.38
C ALA A 70 -8.13 -6.29 3.05
N ARG A 71 -8.73 -7.49 2.97
CA ARG A 71 -9.94 -7.86 3.70
C ARG A 71 -9.70 -8.16 5.19
N GLY A 72 -8.44 -8.31 5.60
CA GLY A 72 -8.07 -8.73 6.96
C GLY A 72 -8.32 -10.22 7.25
N GLU A 73 -8.54 -11.03 6.21
CA GLU A 73 -8.75 -12.49 6.36
C GLU A 73 -7.43 -13.23 6.63
N ILE A 74 -6.29 -12.60 6.32
CA ILE A 74 -4.95 -13.13 6.56
C ILE A 74 -4.02 -12.06 7.09
N ASP A 75 -3.11 -12.49 7.97
CA ASP A 75 -2.11 -11.65 8.59
C ASP A 75 -0.87 -11.44 7.68
N ALA A 76 -0.06 -10.43 7.99
CA ALA A 76 1.15 -10.06 7.24
C ALA A 76 2.15 -11.23 7.12
N ASP A 77 2.27 -12.05 8.16
CA ASP A 77 3.10 -13.26 8.15
C ASP A 77 2.60 -14.31 7.15
N ALA A 78 1.28 -14.45 6.99
CA ALA A 78 0.69 -15.37 6.03
C ALA A 78 0.89 -14.88 4.59
N LEU A 79 0.82 -13.56 4.36
CA LEU A 79 1.12 -12.95 3.07
C LEU A 79 2.58 -13.17 2.66
N ALA A 80 3.52 -12.92 3.58
CA ALA A 80 4.94 -13.11 3.33
C ALA A 80 5.28 -14.58 2.99
N ARG A 81 4.73 -15.53 3.74
CA ARG A 81 4.90 -16.96 3.49
C ARG A 81 4.32 -17.40 2.14
N GLY A 82 3.15 -16.91 1.77
CA GLY A 82 2.52 -17.24 0.49
C GLY A 82 3.30 -16.71 -0.71
N ARG A 83 3.79 -15.47 -0.64
CA ARG A 83 4.70 -14.90 -1.66
C ARG A 83 5.99 -15.70 -1.80
N GLN A 84 6.57 -16.14 -0.67
CA GLN A 84 7.78 -16.94 -0.69
C GLN A 84 7.55 -18.33 -1.30
N ALA A 85 6.42 -18.98 -1.00
CA ALA A 85 6.06 -20.26 -1.60
C ALA A 85 5.83 -20.17 -3.11
N LEU A 86 5.25 -19.07 -3.60
CA LEU A 86 5.04 -18.82 -5.03
C LEU A 86 6.33 -18.50 -5.78
N ARG A 87 7.33 -17.91 -5.10
CA ARG A 87 8.64 -17.60 -5.67
C ARG A 87 9.58 -18.81 -5.76
N ASN A 88 9.38 -19.81 -4.92
CA ASN A 88 10.19 -21.03 -4.86
C ASN A 88 9.66 -22.18 -5.74
N ARG A 89 8.86 -21.87 -6.75
CA ARG A 89 8.23 -22.83 -7.66
C ARG A 89 8.84 -22.70 -9.06
#